data_AF-A0A956F570-F1
#
_entry.id   AF-A0A956F570-F1
#
_cell.length_a   1.000
_cell.length_b   1.000
_cell.length_c   1.000
_cell.angle_alpha   90.00
_cell.angle_beta   90.00
_cell.angle_gamma   90.00
#
_symmetry.space_group_name_H-M   'P 1'
#
loop_
_entity.id
_entity.type
_entity.pdbx_description
1 polymer ?
#
loop_
_entity_poly.entity_id
_entity_poly.type
_entity_poly.pdbx_seq_one_letter_code
_entity_poly.pdbx_strand_id
1 'polypeptide(L)'
;MNEFLDKFNAYPLGQKFIVVIMLALMIGAGFYFGVYDGLQSKIKSQNSQLQKVQQEKNKYEQLKKNRAEVVARLEKLKRQLLVAREKLPATAEVPSLLQRIHNQAKTAGLEITQFKRVDNAPKEYYIEIPVEMELEGTFDELANFFFYIGR
;
A
#
# COMPACT_ATOMS: atom_id res chain seq x y z
N MET A 1 42.19 -63.78 33.00
CA MET A 1 40.78 -63.68 32.57
C MET A 1 39.84 -64.61 33.35
N ASN A 2 40.31 -65.76 33.85
CA ASN A 2 39.45 -66.76 34.51
C ASN A 2 39.20 -66.49 36.01
N GLU A 3 40.16 -65.90 36.73
CA GLU A 3 39.98 -65.53 38.16
C GLU A 3 38.85 -64.52 38.41
N PHE A 4 38.55 -63.66 37.43
CA PHE A 4 37.47 -62.67 37.55
C PHE A 4 36.10 -63.34 37.48
N LEU A 5 35.97 -64.39 36.68
CA LEU A 5 34.75 -65.18 36.51
C LEU A 5 34.48 -66.06 37.74
N ASP A 6 35.53 -66.62 38.36
CA ASP A 6 35.39 -67.44 39.56
C ASP A 6 34.98 -66.60 40.79
N LYS A 7 35.54 -65.40 40.94
CA LYS A 7 35.09 -64.44 41.98
C LYS A 7 33.67 -63.95 41.73
N PHE A 8 33.26 -63.78 40.47
CA PHE A 8 31.88 -63.44 40.13
C PHE A 8 30.93 -64.59 40.47
N ASN A 9 31.36 -65.84 40.33
CA ASN A 9 30.52 -67.00 40.58
C ASN A 9 30.33 -67.33 42.08
N ALA A 10 31.27 -66.94 42.94
CA ALA A 10 31.26 -67.19 44.39
C ALA A 10 30.33 -66.28 45.22
N TYR A 11 29.69 -65.27 44.62
CA TYR A 11 28.76 -64.36 45.31
C TYR A 11 27.29 -64.85 45.28
N PRO A 12 26.48 -64.58 46.33
CA PRO A 12 25.08 -65.01 46.40
C PRO A 12 24.27 -64.44 45.22
N LEU A 13 23.31 -65.22 44.69
CA LEU A 13 22.53 -64.85 43.49
C LEU A 13 21.95 -63.42 43.55
N GLY A 14 21.51 -62.97 44.73
CA GLY A 14 20.96 -61.61 44.91
C GLY A 14 21.94 -60.49 44.55
N GLN A 15 23.23 -60.64 44.86
CA GLN A 15 24.23 -59.61 44.58
C GLN A 15 24.56 -59.53 43.09
N LYS A 16 24.53 -60.66 42.37
CA LYS A 16 24.65 -60.70 40.90
C LYS A 16 23.50 -59.93 40.23
N PHE A 17 22.26 -60.10 40.70
CA PHE A 17 21.10 -59.37 40.18
C PHE A 17 21.21 -57.86 40.40
N ILE A 18 21.66 -57.42 41.58
CA ILE A 18 21.86 -56.00 41.89
C ILE A 18 22.88 -55.37 40.95
N VAL A 19 24.00 -56.06 40.66
CA VAL A 19 25.03 -55.57 39.75
C VAL A 19 24.50 -55.44 38.31
N VAL A 20 23.72 -56.42 37.83
CA VAL A 20 23.10 -56.36 36.49
C VAL A 20 22.08 -55.23 36.39
N ILE A 21 21.24 -55.04 37.42
CA ILE A 21 20.27 -53.95 37.45
C ILE A 21 20.97 -52.59 37.47
N MET A 22 22.04 -52.44 38.26
CA MET A 22 22.82 -51.21 38.30
C MET A 22 23.45 -50.90 36.93
N LEU A 23 24.01 -51.91 36.26
CA LEU A 23 24.59 -51.75 34.93
C LEU A 23 23.53 -51.36 33.88
N ALA A 24 22.35 -51.99 33.94
CA ALA A 24 21.23 -51.67 33.05
C ALA A 24 20.72 -50.23 33.25
N LEU A 25 20.62 -49.78 34.51
CA LEU A 25 20.27 -48.39 34.83
C LEU A 25 21.33 -47.39 34.36
N MET A 26 22.61 -47.73 34.48
CA MET A 26 23.70 -46.88 34.02
C MET A 26 23.71 -46.72 32.50
N ILE A 27 23.45 -47.80 31.75
CA ILE A 27 23.31 -47.76 30.28
C ILE A 27 22.05 -46.98 29.88
N GLY A 28 20.92 -47.21 30.54
CA GLY A 28 19.67 -46.50 30.28
C GLY A 28 19.77 -45.00 30.53
N ALA A 29 20.41 -44.61 31.64
CA ALA A 29 20.69 -43.21 31.96
C ALA A 29 21.65 -42.58 30.93
N GLY A 30 22.71 -43.30 30.54
CA GLY A 30 23.65 -42.84 29.51
C GLY A 30 22.98 -42.61 28.16
N PHE A 31 22.06 -43.48 27.75
CA PHE A 31 21.30 -43.31 26.51
C PHE A 31 20.30 -42.14 26.59
N TYR A 32 19.61 -42.00 27.71
CA TYR A 32 18.67 -40.90 27.94
C TYR A 32 19.36 -39.53 27.92
N PHE A 33 20.45 -39.35 28.69
CA PHE A 33 21.18 -38.09 28.74
C PHE A 33 22.02 -37.82 27.49
N GLY A 34 22.62 -38.86 26.89
CA GLY A 34 23.52 -38.70 25.74
C GLY A 34 22.83 -38.55 24.39
N VAL A 35 21.67 -39.19 24.18
CA VAL A 35 21.01 -39.26 22.86
C VAL A 35 19.65 -38.58 22.85
N TYR A 36 18.81 -38.83 23.87
CA TYR A 36 17.41 -38.38 23.83
C TYR A 36 17.28 -36.86 23.94
N ASP A 37 18.05 -36.21 24.82
CA ASP A 37 17.99 -34.75 25.02
C ASP A 37 18.49 -33.98 23.78
N GLY A 38 19.61 -34.43 23.18
CA GLY A 38 20.15 -33.84 21.96
C GLY A 38 19.21 -33.97 20.76
N LEU A 39 18.53 -35.12 20.62
CA LEU A 39 17.57 -35.34 19.53
C LEU A 39 16.32 -34.48 19.69
N GLN A 40 15.78 -34.38 20.92
CA GLN A 40 14.62 -33.53 21.21
C GLN A 40 14.93 -32.04 21.01
N SER A 41 16.10 -31.58 21.45
CA SER A 41 16.57 -30.21 21.21
C SER A 41 16.66 -29.90 19.71
N LYS A 42 17.20 -30.84 18.92
CA LYS A 42 17.31 -30.70 17.47
C LYS A 42 15.95 -30.66 16.78
N ILE A 43 15.02 -31.54 17.16
CA ILE A 43 13.64 -31.56 16.64
C ILE A 43 12.92 -30.25 16.98
N LYS A 44 13.05 -29.77 18.23
CA LYS A 44 12.43 -28.51 18.68
C LYS A 44 13.00 -27.31 17.92
N SER A 45 14.30 -27.28 17.70
CA SER A 45 14.99 -26.25 16.90
C SER A 45 14.51 -26.26 15.44
N GLN A 46 14.45 -27.42 14.81
CA GLN A 46 13.97 -27.57 13.43
C GLN A 46 12.49 -27.18 13.28
N ASN A 47 11.64 -27.57 14.23
CA ASN A 47 10.24 -27.16 14.24
C ASN A 47 10.07 -25.64 14.43
N SER A 48 10.88 -25.03 15.29
CA SER A 48 10.90 -23.56 15.45
C SER A 48 11.35 -22.85 14.17
N GLN A 49 12.37 -23.37 13.48
CA GLN A 49 12.80 -22.84 12.19
C GLN A 49 11.72 -22.99 11.12
N LEU A 50 11.05 -24.14 11.03
CA LEU A 50 9.92 -24.36 10.12
C LEU A 50 8.79 -23.36 10.39
N GLN A 51 8.42 -23.15 11.65
CA GLN A 51 7.40 -22.16 12.01
C GLN A 51 7.80 -20.74 11.59
N LYS A 52 9.06 -20.34 11.82
CA LYS A 52 9.56 -19.02 11.40
C LYS A 52 9.49 -18.84 9.88
N VAL A 53 10.01 -19.81 9.12
CA VAL A 53 10.00 -19.77 7.65
C VAL A 53 8.57 -19.74 7.11
N GLN A 54 7.64 -20.49 7.72
CA GLN A 54 6.24 -20.47 7.31
C GLN A 54 5.57 -19.12 7.61
N GLN A 55 5.88 -18.50 8.76
CA GLN A 55 5.38 -17.17 9.10
C GLN A 55 5.91 -16.11 8.13
N GLU A 56 7.20 -16.14 7.80
CA GLU A 56 7.80 -15.24 6.80
C GLU A 56 7.15 -15.41 5.43
N LYS A 57 6.98 -16.65 4.95
CA LYS A 57 6.29 -16.93 3.69
C LYS A 57 4.88 -16.33 3.67
N ASN A 58 4.10 -16.54 4.73
CA ASN A 58 2.75 -15.99 4.84
C ASN A 58 2.74 -14.45 4.81
N LYS A 59 3.71 -13.81 5.49
CA LYS A 59 3.88 -12.36 5.46
C LYS A 59 4.19 -11.86 4.04
N TYR A 60 5.14 -12.47 3.35
CA TYR A 60 5.49 -12.08 1.97
C TYR A 60 4.32 -12.26 0.98
N GLU A 61 3.55 -13.35 1.10
CA GLU A 61 2.35 -13.56 0.29
C GLU A 61 1.28 -12.48 0.53
N GLN A 62 1.06 -12.09 1.79
CA GLN A 62 0.14 -10.97 2.11
C GLN A 62 0.63 -9.65 1.52
N LEU A 63 1.92 -9.32 1.64
CA LEU A 63 2.49 -8.12 1.02
C LEU A 63 2.36 -8.14 -0.51
N LYS A 64 2.55 -9.30 -1.14
CA LYS A 64 2.43 -9.47 -2.59
C LYS A 64 0.99 -9.31 -3.06
N LYS A 65 0.02 -9.86 -2.33
CA LYS A 65 -1.41 -9.67 -2.59
C LYS A 65 -1.81 -8.18 -2.52
N ASN A 66 -1.33 -7.49 -1.49
CA ASN A 66 -1.58 -6.05 -1.34
C ASN A 66 -0.94 -5.24 -2.48
N ARG A 67 0.24 -5.63 -2.96
CA ARG A 67 0.90 -4.95 -4.09
C ARG A 67 0.06 -5.04 -5.37
N ALA A 68 -0.48 -6.22 -5.69
CA ALA A 68 -1.29 -6.40 -6.89
C ALA A 68 -2.58 -5.56 -6.84
N GLU A 69 -3.25 -5.53 -5.68
CA GLU A 69 -4.45 -4.70 -5.46
C GLU A 69 -4.14 -3.20 -5.58
N VAL A 70 -3.04 -2.74 -4.97
CA VAL A 70 -2.61 -1.34 -5.03
C VAL A 70 -2.29 -0.94 -6.47
N VAL A 71 -1.59 -1.78 -7.24
CA VAL A 71 -1.31 -1.51 -8.66
C VAL A 71 -2.61 -1.44 -9.47
N ALA A 72 -3.54 -2.36 -9.27
CA ALA A 72 -4.83 -2.33 -9.94
C ALA A 72 -5.64 -1.06 -9.61
N ARG A 73 -5.63 -0.63 -8.33
CA ARG A 73 -6.25 0.61 -7.89
C ARG A 73 -5.58 1.83 -8.53
N LEU A 74 -4.25 1.88 -8.58
CA LEU A 74 -3.51 2.95 -9.25
C LEU A 74 -3.87 3.06 -10.74
N GLU A 75 -3.92 1.95 -11.46
CA GLU A 75 -4.31 1.96 -12.88
C GLU A 75 -5.78 2.37 -13.09
N LYS A 76 -6.68 2.02 -12.16
CA LYS A 76 -8.05 2.54 -12.16
C LYS A 76 -8.08 4.06 -11.95
N LEU A 77 -7.36 4.57 -10.95
CA LEU A 77 -7.30 6.00 -10.65
C LEU A 77 -6.68 6.79 -11.80
N LYS A 78 -5.62 6.29 -12.44
CA LYS A 78 -5.02 6.91 -13.64
C LYS A 78 -6.03 7.03 -14.78
N ARG A 79 -6.80 5.97 -15.06
CA ARG A 79 -7.86 6.02 -16.08
C ARG A 79 -8.95 7.03 -15.73
N GLN A 80 -9.39 7.06 -14.47
CA GLN A 80 -10.35 8.07 -14.01
C GLN A 80 -9.80 9.48 -14.13
N LEU A 81 -8.52 9.70 -13.83
CA LEU A 81 -7.84 10.97 -13.98
C LEU A 81 -7.72 11.39 -15.45
N LEU A 82 -7.43 10.47 -16.37
CA LEU A 82 -7.40 10.74 -17.81
C LEU A 82 -8.77 11.19 -18.32
N VAL A 83 -9.83 10.46 -17.98
CA VAL A 83 -11.21 10.84 -18.32
C VAL A 83 -11.60 12.18 -17.69
N ALA A 84 -11.20 12.40 -16.43
CA ALA A 84 -11.44 13.67 -15.76
C ALA A 84 -10.65 14.81 -16.40
N ARG A 85 -9.43 14.57 -16.90
CA ARG A 85 -8.63 15.56 -17.64
C ARG A 85 -9.22 15.89 -19.01
N GLU A 86 -9.82 14.93 -19.70
CA GLU A 86 -10.59 15.22 -20.92
C GLU A 86 -11.80 16.12 -20.61
N LYS A 87 -12.43 15.92 -19.45
CA LYS A 87 -13.56 16.74 -18.98
C LYS A 87 -13.16 18.06 -18.31
N LEU A 88 -11.91 18.17 -17.87
CA LEU A 88 -11.29 19.37 -17.30
C LEU A 88 -10.27 19.86 -18.33
N PRO A 89 -10.71 20.38 -19.50
CA PRO A 89 -9.79 20.92 -20.49
C PRO A 89 -8.85 21.91 -19.78
N ALA A 90 -7.59 21.51 -19.65
CA ALA A 90 -6.55 22.23 -18.92
C ALA A 90 -6.19 23.58 -19.57
N THR A 91 -6.77 23.84 -20.73
CA THR A 91 -6.94 25.18 -21.26
C THR A 91 -8.38 25.57 -20.98
N ALA A 92 -8.55 26.30 -19.88
CA ALA A 92 -9.72 27.11 -19.67
C ALA A 92 -10.06 27.77 -21.02
N GLU A 93 -11.31 27.60 -21.45
CA GLU A 93 -11.93 28.20 -22.63
C GLU A 93 -11.93 29.75 -22.57
N VAL A 94 -10.96 30.39 -21.91
CA VAL A 94 -10.84 31.84 -21.81
C VAL A 94 -10.88 32.49 -23.20
N PRO A 95 -10.17 32.01 -24.24
CA PRO A 95 -10.29 32.61 -25.57
C PRO A 95 -11.69 32.46 -26.18
N SER A 96 -12.32 31.29 -26.05
CA SER A 96 -13.65 31.04 -26.64
C SER A 96 -14.77 31.72 -25.87
N LEU A 97 -14.71 31.81 -24.54
CA LEU A 97 -15.62 32.58 -23.70
C LEU A 97 -15.56 34.06 -24.08
N LEU A 98 -14.35 34.61 -24.18
CA LEU A 98 -14.18 36.02 -24.55
C LEU A 98 -14.64 36.29 -25.97
N GLN A 99 -14.43 35.36 -26.91
CA GLN A 99 -14.94 35.47 -28.27
C GLN A 99 -16.47 35.41 -28.32
N ARG A 100 -17.11 34.57 -27.50
CA ARG A 100 -18.58 34.55 -27.35
C ARG A 100 -19.12 35.88 -26.83
N ILE A 101 -18.51 36.44 -25.79
CA ILE A 101 -18.89 37.75 -25.23
C ILE A 101 -18.74 38.86 -26.28
N HIS A 102 -17.62 38.87 -27.00
CA HIS A 102 -17.38 39.86 -28.06
C HIS A 102 -18.41 39.77 -29.19
N ASN A 103 -18.72 38.55 -29.66
CA ASN A 103 -19.73 38.34 -30.69
C ASN A 103 -21.14 38.73 -30.20
N GLN A 104 -21.46 38.50 -28.92
CA GLN A 104 -22.73 38.89 -28.33
C GLN A 104 -22.85 40.42 -28.20
N ALA A 105 -21.79 41.11 -27.78
CA ALA A 105 -21.75 42.57 -27.74
C ALA A 105 -22.01 43.17 -29.13
N LYS A 106 -21.33 42.65 -30.14
CA LYS A 106 -21.49 43.09 -31.53
C LYS A 106 -22.88 42.79 -32.09
N THR A 107 -23.47 41.64 -31.75
CA THR A 107 -24.84 41.28 -32.16
C THR A 107 -25.87 42.19 -31.50
N ALA A 108 -25.60 42.65 -30.28
CA ALA A 108 -26.43 43.60 -29.56
C ALA A 108 -26.23 45.06 -30.03
N GLY A 109 -25.36 45.35 -31.01
CA GLY A 109 -25.11 46.71 -31.49
C GLY A 109 -24.10 47.52 -30.66
N LEU A 110 -23.49 46.91 -29.63
CA LEU A 110 -22.53 47.60 -28.75
C LEU A 110 -21.14 47.67 -29.38
N GLU A 111 -20.50 48.82 -29.27
CA GLU A 111 -19.07 49.00 -29.57
C GLU A 111 -18.23 48.76 -28.31
N ILE A 112 -17.21 47.93 -28.43
CA ILE A 112 -16.24 47.67 -27.34
C ILE A 112 -15.06 48.61 -27.56
N THR A 113 -14.91 49.60 -26.69
CA THR A 113 -13.84 50.61 -26.78
C THR A 113 -12.54 50.11 -26.15
N GLN A 114 -12.63 49.38 -25.02
CA GLN A 114 -11.47 48.86 -24.32
C GLN A 114 -11.73 47.46 -23.78
N PHE A 115 -10.76 46.57 -23.96
CA PHE A 115 -10.75 45.24 -23.37
C PHE A 115 -9.38 45.00 -22.71
N LYS A 116 -9.36 44.81 -21.39
CA LYS A 116 -8.13 44.61 -20.64
C LYS A 116 -8.24 43.40 -19.73
N ARG A 117 -7.27 42.49 -19.82
CA ARG A 117 -7.11 41.39 -18.86
C ARG A 117 -6.31 41.92 -17.67
N VAL A 118 -6.82 41.64 -16.48
CA VAL A 118 -6.13 41.95 -15.22
C VAL A 118 -5.37 40.71 -14.76
N ASP A 119 -4.34 40.90 -13.94
CA ASP A 119 -3.57 39.79 -13.40
C ASP A 119 -4.45 38.79 -12.64
N ASN A 120 -4.17 37.50 -12.82
CA ASN A 120 -4.92 36.43 -12.20
C ASN A 120 -4.82 36.54 -10.67
N ALA A 121 -5.95 36.43 -9.98
CA ALA A 121 -6.02 36.45 -8.53
C ALA A 121 -6.17 35.01 -8.00
N PRO A 122 -5.09 34.37 -7.53
CA PRO A 122 -5.18 33.02 -6.95
C PRO A 122 -5.95 33.08 -5.63
N LYS A 123 -6.93 32.19 -5.48
CA LYS A 123 -7.63 31.88 -4.22
C LYS A 123 -7.20 30.51 -3.72
N GLU A 124 -7.62 30.15 -2.51
CA GLU A 124 -7.24 28.89 -1.85
C GLU A 124 -7.62 27.63 -2.66
N TYR A 125 -8.70 27.69 -3.46
CA TYR A 125 -9.24 26.54 -4.19
C TYR A 125 -9.42 26.76 -5.70
N TYR A 126 -9.25 27.99 -6.20
CA TYR A 126 -9.49 28.34 -7.61
C TYR A 126 -8.72 29.61 -8.02
N ILE A 127 -8.64 29.90 -9.31
CA ILE A 127 -8.00 31.11 -9.85
C ILE A 127 -9.09 31.98 -10.47
N GLU A 128 -9.21 33.23 -10.01
CA GLU A 128 -10.04 34.24 -10.67
C GLU A 128 -9.25 34.90 -11.80
N ILE A 129 -9.90 35.07 -12.96
CA ILE A 129 -9.34 35.75 -14.13
C ILE A 129 -10.20 37.00 -14.38
N PRO A 130 -9.87 38.15 -13.76
CA PRO A 130 -10.65 39.37 -13.91
C PRO A 130 -10.47 39.98 -15.30
N VAL A 131 -11.58 40.51 -15.84
CA VAL A 131 -11.63 41.13 -17.16
C VAL A 131 -12.33 42.48 -17.04
N GLU A 132 -11.66 43.53 -17.51
CA GLU A 132 -12.21 44.89 -17.60
C GLU A 132 -12.63 45.15 -19.05
N MET A 133 -13.84 45.68 -19.23
CA MET A 133 -14.41 46.02 -20.53
C MET A 133 -15.13 47.36 -20.47
N GLU A 134 -14.93 48.18 -21.49
CA GLU A 134 -15.71 49.40 -21.73
C GLU A 134 -16.60 49.20 -22.96
N LEU A 135 -17.87 49.56 -22.82
CA LEU A 135 -18.93 49.35 -23.79
C LEU A 135 -19.62 50.68 -24.07
N GLU A 136 -19.86 50.98 -25.35
CA GLU A 136 -20.59 52.17 -25.81
C GLU A 136 -21.77 51.75 -26.69
N GLY A 137 -22.92 52.39 -26.49
CA GLY A 137 -24.15 52.10 -27.23
C GLY A 137 -25.38 52.72 -26.57
N THR A 138 -26.56 52.37 -27.08
CA THR A 138 -27.84 52.83 -26.54
C THR A 138 -28.27 52.03 -25.31
N PHE A 139 -29.21 52.58 -24.54
CA PHE A 139 -29.74 51.92 -23.34
C PHE A 139 -30.36 50.55 -23.64
N ASP A 140 -31.11 50.43 -24.74
CA ASP A 140 -31.78 49.19 -25.12
C ASP A 140 -30.79 48.08 -25.52
N GLU A 141 -29.67 48.45 -26.16
CA GLU A 141 -28.59 47.54 -26.55
C GLU A 141 -27.83 47.01 -25.32
N LEU A 142 -27.55 47.90 -24.35
CA LEU A 142 -26.93 47.52 -23.07
C LEU A 142 -27.84 46.58 -22.26
N ALA A 143 -29.13 46.89 -22.15
CA ALA A 143 -30.09 46.06 -21.43
C ALA A 143 -30.19 44.65 -22.02
N ASN A 144 -30.26 44.55 -23.35
CA ASN A 144 -30.27 43.26 -24.04
C ASN A 144 -28.96 42.48 -23.81
N PHE A 145 -27.80 43.13 -23.90
CA PHE A 145 -26.51 42.48 -23.68
C PHE A 145 -26.38 41.87 -22.27
N PHE A 146 -26.72 42.64 -21.22
CA PHE A 146 -26.68 42.13 -19.84
C PHE A 146 -27.68 41.00 -19.61
N PHE A 147 -28.86 41.07 -20.23
CA PHE A 147 -29.84 39.98 -20.16
C PHE A 147 -29.32 38.67 -20.77
N TYR A 148 -28.59 38.74 -21.89
CA TYR A 148 -28.05 37.55 -22.56
C TYR A 148 -26.82 36.96 -21.87
N ILE A 149 -25.98 37.77 -21.22
CA ILE A 149 -24.78 37.27 -20.52
C ILE A 149 -25.08 36.79 -19.10
N GLY A 150 -26.13 37.32 -18.46
CA GLY A 150 -26.52 36.93 -17.10
C GLY A 150 -27.21 35.56 -16.99
N ARG A 151 -27.36 34.82 -18.10
CA ARG A 151 -28.06 33.53 -18.17
C ARG A 151 -27.09 32.39 -18.47
#